data_AF-A0A1Q6KJA2-F1
#
_entry.id   AF-A0A1Q6KJA2-F1
#
_cell.length_a   1.000
_cell.length_b   1.000
_cell.length_c   1.000
_cell.angle_alpha   90.00
_cell.angle_beta   90.00
_cell.angle_gamma   90.00
#
_symmetry.space_group_name_H-M   'P 1'
#
loop_
_entity.id
_entity.type
_entity.pdbx_description
1 polymer ?
#
loop_
_entity_poly.entity_id
_entity_poly.type
_entity_poly.pdbx_seq_one_letter_code
_entity_poly.pdbx_strand_id
1 'polypeptide(L)'
;MRRAYKEINKEETETTINVLYNEELIVIYTNKIVLQKQLKKILGKPKREDIRGNSIIGSCWEVSFNEKTKISQMMLKANIFEL
;
A
#
# COMPACT_ATOMS: atom_id res chain seq x y z
N MET A 1 13.97 13.70 -10.47
CA MET A 1 13.54 14.21 -9.15
C MET A 1 12.88 13.08 -8.36
N ARG A 2 13.20 12.91 -7.07
CA ARG A 2 12.55 11.93 -6.20
C ARG A 2 11.27 12.57 -5.66
N ARG A 3 10.10 12.05 -6.03
CA ARG A 3 8.81 12.55 -5.54
C ARG A 3 8.70 12.33 -4.03
N ALA A 4 8.17 13.32 -3.32
CA ALA A 4 8.01 13.27 -1.87
C ALA A 4 6.61 12.75 -1.51
N TYR A 5 6.50 11.99 -0.42
CA TYR A 5 5.21 11.66 0.16
C TYR A 5 4.59 12.92 0.78
N LYS A 6 3.33 13.20 0.48
CA LYS A 6 2.59 14.32 1.09
C LYS A 6 1.65 13.81 2.14
N GLU A 7 1.62 14.50 3.28
CA GLU A 7 0.71 14.20 4.36
C GLU A 7 -0.69 14.68 3.99
N ILE A 8 -1.66 13.78 4.14
CA ILE A 8 -3.07 14.03 3.88
C ILE A 8 -3.74 14.35 5.23
N ASN A 9 -4.87 15.04 5.19
CA ASN A 9 -5.70 15.24 6.37
C ASN A 9 -5.96 13.88 7.04
N LYS A 10 -5.73 13.77 8.35
CA LYS A 10 -5.89 12.51 9.10
C LYS A 10 -7.31 11.97 8.99
N GLU A 11 -8.29 12.86 8.95
CA GLU A 11 -9.72 12.52 8.79
C GLU A 11 -10.04 11.95 7.40
N GLU A 12 -9.19 12.19 6.41
CA GLU A 12 -9.31 11.68 5.04
C GLU A 12 -8.35 10.50 4.79
N THR A 13 -7.71 9.96 5.85
CA THR A 13 -6.83 8.81 5.67
C THR A 13 -7.65 7.53 5.47
N GLU A 14 -7.28 6.79 4.43
CA GLU A 14 -7.93 5.54 4.08
C GLU A 14 -6.90 4.47 3.70
N THR A 15 -7.26 3.24 4.01
CA THR A 15 -6.57 2.04 3.55
C THR A 15 -7.62 1.04 3.12
N THR A 16 -7.49 0.51 1.91
CA THR A 16 -8.43 -0.46 1.33
C THR A 16 -7.67 -1.70 0.95
N ILE A 17 -8.23 -2.86 1.28
CA ILE A 17 -7.69 -4.17 0.89
C ILE A 17 -8.80 -4.92 0.16
N ASN A 18 -8.58 -5.21 -1.11
CA ASN A 18 -9.49 -6.00 -1.91
C ASN A 18 -8.86 -7.38 -2.15
N VAL A 19 -9.62 -8.44 -1.90
CA VAL A 19 -9.22 -9.81 -2.21
C VAL A 19 -10.02 -10.26 -3.43
N LEU A 20 -9.33 -10.31 -4.57
CA LEU A 20 -9.90 -10.66 -5.86
C LEU A 20 -9.64 -12.14 -6.12
N TYR A 21 -10.62 -12.98 -5.79
CA TYR A 21 -10.46 -14.44 -5.83
C TYR A 21 -10.34 -14.99 -7.25
N ASN A 22 -11.08 -14.44 -8.21
CA ASN A 22 -11.03 -14.91 -9.61
C ASN A 22 -9.69 -14.57 -10.27
N GLU A 23 -9.12 -13.43 -9.90
CA GLU A 23 -7.83 -12.94 -10.38
C GLU A 23 -6.65 -13.43 -9.52
N GLU A 24 -6.93 -14.13 -8.41
CA GLU A 24 -5.94 -14.59 -7.42
C GLU A 24 -4.99 -13.47 -6.94
N LEU A 25 -5.55 -12.30 -6.66
CA LEU A 25 -4.81 -11.08 -6.30
C LEU A 25 -5.34 -10.44 -5.01
N ILE A 26 -4.42 -9.92 -4.20
CA ILE A 26 -4.71 -8.97 -3.13
C ILE A 26 -4.29 -7.59 -3.61
N VAL A 27 -5.22 -6.64 -3.65
CA VAL A 27 -4.96 -5.25 -4.03
C VAL A 27 -5.05 -4.38 -2.79
N ILE A 28 -3.97 -3.67 -2.47
CA ILE A 28 -3.91 -2.77 -1.32
C ILE A 28 -3.71 -1.35 -1.79
N TYR A 29 -4.61 -0.48 -1.39
CA TYR A 29 -4.47 0.96 -1.50
C TYR A 29 -4.26 1.57 -0.11
N THR A 30 -3.36 2.53 0.00
CA THR A 30 -3.29 3.37 1.21
C THR A 30 -2.75 4.75 0.89
N ASN A 31 -3.34 5.75 1.54
CA ASN A 31 -2.88 7.13 1.50
C ASN A 31 -2.14 7.52 2.81
N LYS A 32 -2.08 6.61 3.80
CA LYS A 32 -1.33 6.78 5.06
C LYS A 32 0.18 6.63 4.83
N ILE A 33 0.94 7.71 4.97
CA ILE A 33 2.38 7.73 4.63
C ILE A 33 3.18 6.65 5.35
N VAL A 34 2.93 6.44 6.65
CA VAL A 34 3.67 5.47 7.46
C VAL A 34 3.48 4.06 6.86
N LEU A 35 2.24 3.72 6.53
CA LEU A 35 1.92 2.42 5.93
C LEU A 35 2.47 2.32 4.49
N GLN A 36 2.37 3.38 3.67
CA GLN A 36 2.99 3.42 2.34
C GLN A 36 4.49 3.09 2.39
N LYS A 37 5.22 3.66 3.35
CA LYS A 37 6.65 3.39 3.54
C LYS A 37 6.92 1.97 4.03
N GLN A 38 6.09 1.43 4.91
CA GLN A 38 6.22 0.05 5.40
C GLN A 38 5.95 -0.96 4.29
N LEU A 39 4.84 -0.82 3.56
CA LEU A 39 4.49 -1.67 2.42
C LEU A 39 5.58 -1.61 1.35
N LYS A 40 6.14 -0.43 1.08
CA LYS A 40 7.26 -0.31 0.13
C LYS A 40 8.51 -1.12 0.54
N LYS A 41 8.77 -1.25 1.83
CA LYS A 41 9.88 -2.07 2.35
C LYS A 41 9.59 -3.56 2.24
N ILE A 42 8.34 -3.98 2.47
CA ILE A 42 7.93 -5.39 2.51
C ILE A 42 7.63 -5.94 1.11
N LEU A 43 6.81 -5.22 0.34
CA LEU A 43 6.29 -5.64 -0.96
C LEU A 43 7.11 -5.11 -2.14
N GLY A 44 7.97 -4.12 -1.90
CA GLY A 44 8.73 -3.44 -2.95
C GLY A 44 7.98 -2.24 -3.54
N LYS A 45 8.35 -1.85 -4.77
CA LYS A 45 7.72 -0.68 -5.42
C LYS A 45 6.22 -0.91 -5.64
N PRO A 46 5.37 0.09 -5.35
CA PRO A 46 3.95 0.01 -5.68
C PRO A 46 3.74 -0.15 -7.20
N LYS A 47 2.64 -0.80 -7.56
CA LYS A 47 2.20 -0.94 -8.95
C LYS A 47 1.74 0.40 -9.53
N ARG A 48 1.07 1.20 -8.70
CA ARG A 48 0.58 2.55 -9.04
C ARG A 48 0.80 3.49 -7.86
N GLU A 49 1.21 4.71 -8.14
CA GLU A 49 1.24 5.82 -7.17
C GLU A 49 0.28 6.90 -7.68
N ASP A 50 -0.56 7.42 -6.79
CA ASP A 50 -1.43 8.55 -7.07
C ASP A 50 -0.67 9.83 -6.74
N ILE A 51 -0.65 10.77 -7.70
CA ILE A 51 0.28 11.89 -7.69
C ILE A 51 -0.47 13.18 -7.92
N ARG A 52 -0.23 14.15 -7.05
CA ARG A 52 -0.76 15.51 -7.19
C ARG A 52 0.40 16.49 -7.22
N GLY A 53 0.62 17.11 -8.38
CA GLY A 53 1.81 17.92 -8.63
C GLY A 53 3.09 17.07 -8.56
N ASN A 54 3.97 17.36 -7.61
CA ASN A 54 5.23 16.61 -7.41
C ASN A 54 5.19 15.67 -6.18
N SER A 55 4.00 15.44 -5.62
CA SER A 55 3.81 14.70 -4.38
C SER A 55 3.03 13.40 -4.58
N ILE A 56 3.50 12.33 -3.95
CA ILE A 56 2.77 11.06 -3.84
C ILE A 56 1.76 11.21 -2.71
N ILE A 57 0.48 11.03 -3.04
CA ILE A 57 -0.64 11.11 -2.11
C ILE A 57 -1.17 9.72 -1.74
N GLY A 58 -1.12 8.76 -2.66
CA GLY A 58 -1.54 7.39 -2.40
C GLY A 58 -0.65 6.40 -3.13
N SER A 59 -0.65 5.16 -2.67
CA SER A 59 0.10 4.07 -3.30
C SER A 59 -0.75 2.80 -3.33
N CYS A 60 -0.64 2.05 -4.43
CA CYS A 60 -1.36 0.81 -4.68
C CYS A 60 -0.39 -0.34 -4.95
N TRP A 61 -0.58 -1.46 -4.26
CA TRP A 61 0.12 -2.72 -4.47
C TRP A 61 -0.85 -3.78 -4.96
N GLU A 62 -0.33 -4.69 -5.78
CA GLU A 62 -1.00 -5.90 -6.21
C GLU A 62 -0.08 -7.06 -5.80
N VAL A 63 -0.61 -8.03 -5.05
CA VAL A 63 0.12 -9.18 -4.54
C VAL A 63 -0.59 -10.44 -4.99
N SER A 64 0.07 -11.28 -5.79
CA SER A 64 -0.51 -12.56 -6.22
C SER A 64 -0.61 -13.54 -5.05
N PHE A 65 -1.65 -14.37 -5.04
CA PHE A 65 -1.82 -15.44 -4.05
C PHE A 65 -0.65 -16.43 -4.03
N ASN A 66 0.09 -16.55 -5.13
CA ASN A 66 1.30 -17.36 -5.22
C ASN A 66 2.44 -16.79 -4.36
N GLU A 67 2.43 -15.49 -4.05
CA GLU A 67 3.44 -14.83 -3.23
C GLU A 67 3.15 -14.97 -1.72
N LYS A 68 2.89 -16.21 -1.26
CA LYS A 68 2.48 -16.54 0.12
C LYS A 68 3.37 -15.90 1.18
N THR A 69 4.69 -15.87 0.96
CA THR A 69 5.64 -15.23 1.88
C THR A 69 5.42 -13.72 1.99
N LYS A 70 5.16 -13.02 0.88
CA LYS A 70 4.87 -11.58 0.90
C LYS A 70 3.54 -11.29 1.59
N ILE A 71 2.52 -12.12 1.32
CA ILE A 71 1.20 -12.01 1.98
C ILE A 71 1.37 -12.17 3.49
N SER A 72 2.06 -13.22 3.95
CA SER A 72 2.32 -13.44 5.37
C SER A 72 3.12 -12.29 6.01
N GLN A 73 4.20 -11.84 5.36
CA GLN A 73 4.99 -10.71 5.86
C GLN A 73 4.18 -9.41 5.92
N MET A 74 3.34 -9.15 4.92
CA MET A 74 2.45 -7.99 4.91
C MET A 74 1.47 -8.06 6.07
N MET A 75 0.78 -9.18 6.27
CA MET A 75 -0.21 -9.32 7.35
C MET A 75 0.41 -9.24 8.75
N LEU A 76 1.62 -9.76 8.93
CA LEU A 76 2.28 -9.82 10.24
C LEU A 76 3.15 -8.60 10.56
N LYS A 77 3.76 -7.97 9.55
CA LYS A 77 4.77 -6.92 9.74
C LYS A 77 4.31 -5.55 9.28
N ALA A 78 3.36 -5.45 8.35
CA ALA A 78 2.76 -4.17 8.02
C ALA A 78 1.67 -3.88 9.05
N ASN A 79 1.71 -2.70 9.67
CA ASN A 79 0.70 -2.31 10.65
C ASN A 79 -0.58 -1.82 9.93
N ILE A 80 -1.20 -2.71 9.16
CA ILE A 80 -2.35 -2.42 8.30
C ILE A 80 -3.61 -2.21 9.14
N PHE A 81 -3.76 -2.99 10.22
CA PHE A 81 -4.95 -2.97 11.07
C PHE A 81 -4.83 -2.03 12.28
N GLU A 82 -3.69 -1.37 12.44
CA GLU A 82 -3.43 -0.45 13.57
C GLU A 82 -3.69 -1.09 14.95
N LEU A 83 -3.39 -2.39 15.07
CA LEU A 83 -3.56 -3.17 16.30
C LEU A 83 -2.37 -3.03 17.25
#